data_AF-A0A1Q9NMR5-F1
#
_entry.id   AF-A0A1Q9NMR5-F1
#
_cell.length_a   1.000
_cell.length_b   1.000
_cell.length_c   1.000
_cell.angle_alpha   90.00
_cell.angle_beta   90.00
_cell.angle_gamma   90.00
#
_symmetry.space_group_name_H-M   'P 1'
#
loop_
_entity.id
_entity.type
_entity.pdbx_description
1 polymer ?
#
loop_
_entity_poly.entity_id
_entity_poly.type
_entity_poly.pdbx_seq_one_letter_code
_entity_poly.pdbx_strand_id
1 'polypeptide(L)' 'MLKKISNKEKIDEPTSNLDQDNIEKLLNLIKLITEKENKPGVIMTTHDDYIGQFADHCFLLKKGRLFENY' A
#
# COMPACT_ATOMS: atom_id res chain seq x y z
N MET A 1 10.69 -2.43 -15.46
CA MET A 1 11.89 -2.66 -14.63
C MET A 1 12.04 -1.47 -13.69
N LEU A 2 11.43 -1.53 -12.49
CA LEU A 2 11.54 -0.46 -11.50
C LEU A 2 12.75 -0.76 -10.60
N LYS A 3 13.77 0.11 -10.68
CA LYS A 3 14.96 0.09 -9.84
C LYS A 3 14.58 0.33 -8.38
N LYS A 4 15.24 -0.40 -7.47
CA LYS A 4 15.20 -0.26 -6.00
C LYS A 4 15.34 1.22 -5.60
N ILE A 5 14.25 1.83 -5.13
CA ILE A 5 14.25 3.14 -4.47
C ILE A 5 14.08 2.88 -2.97
N SER A 6 15.19 3.01 -2.23
CA SER A 6 15.34 2.88 -0.78
C SER A 6 14.78 1.58 -0.16
N ASN A 7 15.02 1.36 1.13
CA ASN A 7 14.62 0.15 1.88
C ASN A 7 13.09 0.07 2.09
N LYS A 8 12.27 0.38 1.10
CA LYS A 8 10.81 0.26 1.20
C LYS A 8 10.39 -1.19 1.07
N GLU A 9 9.61 -1.68 2.02
CA GLU A 9 9.00 -3.01 1.94
C GLU A 9 7.87 -2.97 0.91
N LYS A 10 7.99 -3.80 -0.13
CA LYS A 10 6.99 -3.94 -1.18
C LYS A 10 6.08 -5.10 -0.81
N ILE A 11 4.78 -4.86 -0.77
CA ILE A 11 3.76 -5.90 -0.57
C ILE A 11 2.85 -5.92 -1.81
N ASP A 12 2.81 -7.06 -2.50
CA ASP A 12 1.99 -7.25 -3.71
C ASP A 12 0.64 -7.85 -3.31
N GLU A 13 -0.45 -7.10 -3.50
CA GLU A 13 -1.85 -7.53 -3.29
C GLU A 13 -2.12 -8.37 -2.01
N PRO A 14 -1.77 -7.87 -0.81
CA PRO A 14 -1.90 -8.64 0.42
C PRO A 14 -3.35 -8.92 0.87
N THR A 15 -4.33 -8.36 0.16
CA THR A 15 -5.76 -8.37 0.52
C THR A 15 -6.59 -9.31 -0.35
N SER A 16 -6.01 -9.91 -1.39
CA SER A 16 -6.71 -10.68 -2.44
C SER A 16 -7.49 -11.92 -1.95
N ASN A 17 -7.38 -12.28 -0.66
CA ASN A 17 -8.11 -13.41 -0.07
C ASN A 17 -8.57 -13.14 1.38
N LEU A 18 -8.73 -11.87 1.77
CA LEU A 18 -9.18 -11.46 3.09
C LEU A 18 -10.57 -10.83 3.01
N ASP A 19 -11.40 -11.08 4.03
CA ASP A 19 -12.61 -10.29 4.24
C ASP A 19 -12.25 -8.86 4.69
N GLN A 20 -13.23 -7.96 4.61
CA GLN A 20 -13.05 -6.54 4.91
C GLN A 20 -12.50 -6.30 6.33
N ASP A 21 -12.99 -7.05 7.32
CA ASP A 21 -12.53 -6.94 8.71
C ASP A 21 -11.05 -7.31 8.87
N ASN A 22 -10.60 -8.34 8.16
CA ASN A 22 -9.21 -8.77 8.19
C ASN A 22 -8.29 -7.84 7.38
N ILE A 23 -8.79 -7.23 6.30
CA ILE A 23 -8.10 -6.17 5.57
C ILE A 23 -7.82 -4.99 6.49
N GLU A 24 -8.83 -4.52 7.22
CA GLU A 24 -8.67 -3.40 8.16
C GLU A 24 -7.67 -3.71 9.27
N LYS A 25 -7.71 -4.92 9.85
CA LYS A 25 -6.72 -5.35 10.85
C LYS A 25 -5.31 -5.35 10.28
N LEU A 26 -5.12 -5.85 9.06
CA LEU A 26 -3.82 -5.87 8.39
C LEU A 26 -3.29 -4.46 8.17
N LEU A 27 -4.11 -3.55 7.63
CA LEU A 27 -3.72 -2.17 7.36
C LEU A 27 -3.37 -1.41 8.64
N ASN A 28 -4.14 -1.63 9.72
CA ASN A 28 -3.84 -1.08 11.03
C ASN A 28 -2.52 -1.60 11.61
N LEU A 29 -2.20 -2.88 11.42
CA LEU A 29 -0.92 -3.46 11.83
C LEU A 29 0.25 -2.85 11.05
N ILE A 30 0.11 -2.71 9.73
CA ILE A 30 1.12 -2.08 8.87
C ILE A 30 1.38 -0.64 9.35
N LYS A 31 0.33 0.14 9.56
CA LYS A 31 0.41 1.51 10.06
C LYS A 31 1.12 1.60 11.42
N LEU A 32 0.74 0.72 12.35
CA LEU A 32 1.36 0.65 13.67
C LEU A 32 2.87 0.37 13.59
N ILE A 33 3.29 -0.53 12.70
CA ILE A 33 4.70 -0.88 12.50
C ILE A 33 5.46 0.31 11.91
N THR A 34 4.90 0.99 10.91
CA THR A 34 5.55 2.15 10.29
C THR A 34 5.70 3.31 11.26
N GLU A 35 4.68 3.58 12.08
CA GLU A 35 4.68 4.70 13.03
C GLU A 35 5.57 4.45 14.25
N LYS A 36 5.54 3.23 14.83
CA LYS A 36 6.27 2.93 16.06
C LYS A 36 7.76 2.68 15.86
N GLU A 37 8.12 2.08 14.73
CA GLU A 37 9.49 1.58 14.53
C GLU A 37 10.36 2.55 13.71
N ASN A 38 9.86 3.75 13.37
CA ASN A 38 10.51 4.68 12.44
C ASN A 38 10.96 3.98 11.13
N LYS A 39 10.18 2.96 10.73
CA LYS A 39 10.52 2.09 9.61
C LYS A 39 10.24 2.80 8.28
N PRO A 40 10.99 2.45 7.22
CA PRO A 40 10.78 3.02 5.90
C PRO A 40 9.35 2.79 5.42
N GLY A 41 8.76 3.79 4.75
CA GLY A 41 7.38 3.75 4.27
C GLY A 41 7.07 2.55 3.37
N VAL A 42 5.83 2.08 3.43
CA VAL A 42 5.34 0.90 2.69
C VAL A 42 4.82 1.31 1.32
N ILE A 43 5.08 0.49 0.30
CA ILE A 43 4.42 0.62 -1.01
C ILE A 43 3.56 -0.62 -1.21
N MET A 44 2.27 -0.38 -1.45
CA MET A 44 1.28 -1.42 -1.70
C MET A 44 0.68 -1.24 -3.10
N THR A 45 0.43 -2.35 -3.76
CA THR A 45 -0.35 -2.42 -5.00
C THR A 45 -1.69 -3.08 -4.69
N THR A 46 -2.77 -2.49 -5.17
CA THR A 46 -4.14 -3.00 -4.99
C THR A 46 -4.98 -2.64 -6.20
N HIS A 47 -6.01 -3.45 -6.46
CA HIS A 47 -7.08 -3.17 -7.41
C HIS A 47 -8.37 -2.68 -6.73
N ASP A 48 -8.35 -2.55 -5.41
CA ASP A 48 -9.49 -2.12 -4.59
C ASP A 48 -9.28 -0.69 -4.08
N ASP A 49 -10.15 0.21 -4.54
CA ASP A 49 -10.16 1.64 -4.20
C ASP A 49 -10.39 1.88 -2.70
N TYR A 50 -11.06 0.96 -1.99
CA TYR A 50 -11.28 1.06 -0.54
C TYR A 50 -9.96 1.06 0.22
N ILE A 51 -9.04 0.17 -0.17
CA ILE A 51 -7.72 0.03 0.45
C ILE A 51 -6.88 1.28 0.23
N GLY A 52 -7.04 1.94 -0.91
CA GLY A 52 -6.35 3.19 -1.24
C GLY A 52 -6.59 4.31 -0.23
N GLN A 53 -7.73 4.31 0.47
CA GLN A 53 -8.10 5.31 1.47
C GLN A 53 -7.22 5.26 2.74
N PHE A 54 -6.52 4.15 2.97
CA PHE A 54 -5.65 3.96 4.13
C PHE A 54 -4.21 4.45 3.88
N ALA A 55 -3.87 4.83 2.65
CA ALA A 55 -2.54 5.31 2.27
C ALA A 55 -2.44 6.83 2.44
N ASP A 56 -1.25 7.31 2.83
CA ASP A 56 -0.97 8.75 2.86
C ASP A 56 -0.96 9.37 1.45
N HIS A 57 -0.56 8.57 0.45
CA HIS A 57 -0.56 8.94 -0.96
C HIS A 57 -1.06 7.77 -1.82
N CYS A 58 -1.98 8.06 -2.73
CA CYS A 58 -2.49 7.09 -3.70
C CYS A 58 -2.10 7.50 -5.13
N PHE A 59 -1.67 6.53 -5.93
CA PHE A 59 -1.35 6.73 -7.34
C PHE A 59 -2.07 5.70 -8.20
N LEU A 60 -2.70 6.16 -9.27
CA LEU A 60 -3.32 5.29 -10.27
C LEU A 60 -2.29 4.92 -11.34
N LEU A 61 -2.05 3.62 -11.54
CA LEU A 61 -1.27 3.12 -12.67
C LEU A 61 -2.20 2.65 -13.81
N LYS A 62 -2.24 3.39 -14.92
CA LYS A 62 -3.11 3.08 -16.07
C LYS A 62 -2.34 3.16 -17.38
N LYS A 63 -2.38 2.08 -18.16
CA LYS A 63 -1.69 1.95 -19.48
C LYS A 63 -0.20 2.34 -19.40
N GLY A 64 0.49 1.91 -18.34
CA GLY A 64 1.91 2.21 -18.12
C GLY A 64 2.22 3.65 -17.72
N ARG A 65 1.20 4.46 -17.39
CA ARG A 65 1.35 5.84 -16.89
C ARG A 65 0.86 5.95 -15.46
N LEU A 66 1.59 6.69 -14.64
CA LEU A 66 1.25 6.96 -13.25
C LEU A 66 0.51 8.30 -13.15
N PHE A 67 -0.57 8.35 -12.38
CA PHE A 67 -1.36 9.54 -12.11
C PHE A 67 -1.45 9.77 -10.60
N GLU A 68 -1.29 11.01 -10.17
CA GLU A 68 -1.37 11.44 -8.76
C GLU A 68 -2.73 12.10 -8.49
N ASN A 69 -3.27 11.95 -7.27
CA ASN A 69 -4.59 12.47 -6.82
C ASN A 69 -5.82 11.79 -7.47
N TYR A 70 -5.85 10.45 -7.47
CA TYR A 70 -7.06 9.69 -7.80
C TYR A 70 -7.97 9.53 -6.59
#